data_AF-A0AAW1KSW2-F1
#
_entry.id   AF-A0AAW1KSW2-F1
#
_cell.length_a   1.000
_cell.length_b   1.000
_cell.length_c   1.000
_cell.angle_alpha   90.00
_cell.angle_beta   90.00
_cell.angle_gamma   90.00
#
_symmetry.space_group_name_H-M   'P 1'
#
loop_
_entity.id
_entity.type
_entity.pdbx_description
1 polymer ?
#
loop_
_entity_poly.entity_id
_entity_poly.type
_entity_poly.pdbx_seq_one_letter_code
_entity_poly.pdbx_strand_id
1 'polypeptide(L)'
;MEKHEVVPDVIDSAPKEVVEVNYSSGVKVDFGNVLTPTQVKDVPTVKWDADNTALYTLCMTDPDAPSRKEPTFREWHHWLVGNIPGEGTGLHRYVFLVYKQNGKLNFDEPRLTNRSGDNRGKFCIRKFAEKYKLGQPIAENFYQAEFR
;
A
#
# COMPACT_ATOMS: atom_id res chain seq x y z
N MET A 1 21.67 16.22 -5.39
CA MET A 1 21.21 15.22 -6.39
C MET A 1 22.02 15.30 -7.68
N GLU A 2 22.48 16.50 -8.03
CA GLU A 2 23.39 16.86 -9.11
C GLU A 2 24.69 16.04 -9.09
N LYS A 3 25.30 15.86 -7.91
CA LYS A 3 26.51 15.04 -7.75
C LYS A 3 26.32 13.58 -8.22
N HIS A 4 25.09 13.08 -8.13
CA HIS A 4 24.74 11.71 -8.52
C HIS A 4 24.05 11.67 -9.89
N GLU A 5 23.98 12.80 -10.61
CA GLU A 5 23.36 12.96 -11.93
C GLU A 5 21.85 12.67 -11.98
N VAL A 6 21.20 12.45 -10.83
CA VAL A 6 19.72 12.33 -10.75
C VAL A 6 19.03 13.57 -11.33
N VAL A 7 19.63 14.74 -11.11
CA VAL A 7 19.36 15.94 -11.89
C VAL A 7 20.53 16.11 -12.87
N PRO A 8 20.32 16.15 -14.19
CA PRO A 8 19.05 16.17 -14.90
C PRO A 8 18.52 14.79 -15.38
N ASP A 9 19.21 13.67 -15.11
CA ASP A 9 18.91 12.40 -15.81
C ASP A 9 17.50 11.87 -15.56
N VAL A 10 16.93 12.10 -14.38
CA VAL A 10 15.64 11.56 -13.95
C VAL A 10 14.62 12.68 -13.70
N ILE A 11 15.07 13.81 -13.14
CA ILE A 11 14.22 14.96 -12.81
C ILE A 11 14.92 16.28 -13.14
N ASP A 12 14.14 17.28 -13.54
CA ASP A 12 14.66 18.58 -13.97
C ASP A 12 15.21 19.45 -12.82
N SER A 13 14.72 19.24 -11.60
CA SER A 13 15.12 20.00 -10.42
C SER A 13 14.95 19.20 -9.14
N ALA A 14 15.88 19.35 -8.19
CA ALA A 14 15.78 18.69 -6.90
C ALA A 14 14.58 19.23 -6.07
N PRO A 15 13.78 18.35 -5.45
CA PRO A 15 12.73 18.78 -4.54
C PRO A 15 13.33 19.41 -3.27
N LYS A 16 12.56 20.30 -2.63
CA LYS A 16 12.94 20.93 -1.35
C LYS A 16 12.72 19.99 -0.17
N GLU A 17 11.64 19.23 -0.23
CA GLU A 17 11.26 18.27 0.81
C GLU A 17 11.95 16.92 0.60
N VAL A 18 12.15 16.19 1.70
CA VAL A 18 12.84 14.91 1.71
C VAL A 18 11.88 13.81 2.10
N VAL A 19 11.86 12.74 1.30
CA VAL A 19 11.19 11.49 1.67
C VAL A 19 12.10 10.66 2.58
N GLU A 20 11.58 10.24 3.72
CA GLU A 20 12.26 9.35 4.65
C GLU A 20 11.98 7.90 4.26
N VAL A 21 13.03 7.14 3.93
CA VAL A 21 12.92 5.73 3.54
C VAL A 21 13.76 4.86 4.49
N ASN A 22 13.10 3.96 5.22
CA ASN A 22 13.71 3.07 6.20
C ASN A 22 13.39 1.60 5.89
N TYR A 23 14.41 0.76 5.80
CA TYR A 23 14.23 -0.68 5.62
C TYR A 23 14.17 -1.40 6.96
N SER A 24 13.42 -2.51 7.00
CA SER A 24 13.30 -3.39 8.18
C SER A 24 14.65 -3.96 8.65
N SER A 25 15.65 -4.00 7.77
CA SER A 25 17.03 -4.39 8.10
C SER A 25 17.76 -3.36 8.98
N GLY A 26 17.15 -2.21 9.27
CA GLY A 26 17.71 -1.13 10.08
C GLY A 26 18.51 -0.09 9.29
N VAL A 27 18.56 -0.17 7.95
CA VAL A 27 19.23 0.83 7.12
C VAL A 27 18.27 1.93 6.67
N LYS A 28 18.80 3.13 6.53
CA LYS A 28 18.11 4.31 6.00
C LYS A 28 18.70 4.68 4.64
N VAL A 29 17.85 5.07 3.71
CA VAL A 29 18.31 5.69 2.45
C VAL A 29 18.71 7.12 2.74
N ASP A 30 19.93 7.48 2.37
CA ASP A 30 20.54 8.76 2.68
C ASP A 30 21.35 9.26 1.48
N PHE A 31 20.65 9.92 0.56
CA PHE A 31 21.19 10.67 -0.59
C PHE A 31 22.40 10.02 -1.31
N GLY A 32 22.25 8.76 -1.73
CA GLY A 32 23.27 8.06 -2.53
C GLY A 32 24.24 7.22 -1.72
N ASN A 33 23.96 6.96 -0.44
CA ASN A 33 24.66 5.94 0.33
C ASN A 33 24.56 4.55 -0.34
N VAL A 34 25.62 3.76 -0.19
CA VAL A 34 25.70 2.43 -0.80
C VAL A 34 25.00 1.42 0.10
N LEU A 35 23.96 0.78 -0.44
CA LEU A 35 23.22 -0.30 0.21
C LEU A 35 23.35 -1.59 -0.61
N THR A 36 23.31 -2.73 0.06
CA THR A 36 23.38 -4.05 -0.60
C THR A 36 21.99 -4.57 -0.93
N PRO A 37 21.82 -5.40 -1.98
CA PRO A 37 20.53 -6.02 -2.31
C PRO A 37 19.88 -6.75 -1.12
N THR A 38 20.69 -7.37 -0.26
CA THR A 38 20.21 -8.07 0.94
C THR A 38 19.58 -7.12 1.96
N GLN A 39 20.10 -5.90 2.10
CA GLN A 39 19.57 -4.89 3.01
C GLN A 39 18.25 -4.30 2.49
N VAL A 40 18.07 -4.24 1.17
CA VAL A 40 16.92 -3.58 0.52
C VAL A 40 15.93 -4.54 -0.14
N LYS A 41 15.97 -5.82 0.23
CA LYS A 41 15.13 -6.88 -0.37
C LYS A 41 13.64 -6.74 -0.03
N ASP A 42 13.34 -6.20 1.16
CA ASP A 42 11.98 -6.10 1.69
C ASP A 42 11.43 -4.69 1.45
N VAL A 43 10.10 -4.56 1.42
CA VAL A 43 9.44 -3.25 1.21
C VAL A 43 9.81 -2.29 2.37
N PRO A 44 10.32 -1.08 2.08
CA PRO A 44 10.67 -0.12 3.12
C PRO A 44 9.42 0.60 3.68
N THR A 45 9.60 1.23 4.83
CA THR A 45 8.70 2.28 5.31
C THR A 45 9.07 3.60 4.63
N VAL A 46 8.07 4.31 4.12
CA VAL A 46 8.23 5.58 3.41
C VAL A 46 7.42 6.66 4.11
N LYS A 47 8.02 7.80 4.45
CA LYS A 47 7.34 8.93 5.09
C LYS A 47 7.71 10.24 4.42
N TRP A 48 6.75 11.15 4.32
CA TRP A 48 6.96 12.51 3.85
C TRP A 48 5.97 13.44 4.56
N ASP A 49 6.19 14.75 4.48
CA ASP A 49 5.20 15.72 4.94
C ASP A 49 4.06 15.80 3.92
N ALA A 50 2.88 15.31 4.30
CA ALA A 50 1.75 15.13 3.41
C ALA A 50 0.60 16.09 3.76
N ASP A 51 0.00 16.68 2.73
CA ASP A 51 -1.28 17.37 2.80
C ASP A 51 -2.39 16.32 2.92
N ASN A 52 -3.11 16.36 4.04
CA ASN A 52 -4.18 15.42 4.38
C ASN A 52 -5.36 15.45 3.40
N THR A 53 -5.46 16.47 2.54
CA THR A 53 -6.52 16.59 1.53
C THR A 53 -6.10 16.09 0.14
N ALA A 54 -4.81 15.79 -0.04
CA ALA A 54 -4.24 15.41 -1.32
C ALA A 54 -4.07 13.89 -1.47
N LEU A 55 -3.95 13.47 -2.73
CA LEU A 55 -3.56 12.12 -3.11
C LEU A 55 -2.13 12.15 -3.68
N TYR A 56 -1.35 11.13 -3.33
CA TYR A 56 0.05 10.99 -3.69
C TYR A 56 0.28 9.76 -4.56
N THR A 57 1.37 9.80 -5.31
CA THR A 57 1.90 8.65 -6.05
C THR A 57 3.35 8.43 -5.63
N LEU A 58 3.67 7.19 -5.24
CA LEU A 58 5.02 6.76 -4.91
C LEU A 58 5.59 5.97 -6.09
N CYS A 59 6.80 6.32 -6.53
CA CYS A 59 7.54 5.59 -7.55
C CYS A 59 8.98 5.31 -7.08
N MET A 60 9.42 4.07 -7.24
CA MET A 60 10.81 3.64 -7.10
C MET A 60 11.29 3.16 -8.47
N THR A 61 12.32 3.80 -9.01
CA THR A 61 12.78 3.60 -10.38
C THR A 61 14.30 3.45 -10.45
N ASP A 62 14.77 2.58 -11.33
CA ASP A 62 16.20 2.39 -11.65
C ASP A 62 16.49 2.99 -13.04
N PRO A 63 17.14 4.15 -13.11
CA PRO A 63 17.51 4.75 -14.40
C PRO A 63 18.66 3.98 -15.06
N ASP A 64 19.37 3.13 -14.35
CA ASP A 64 20.61 2.56 -14.83
C ASP A 64 20.45 1.10 -15.25
N ALA A 65 19.23 0.61 -15.48
CA ALA A 65 19.01 -0.79 -15.85
C ALA A 65 19.48 -1.11 -17.29
N PRO A 66 20.22 -2.21 -17.54
CA PRO A 66 20.79 -3.14 -16.55
C PRO A 66 22.14 -2.67 -15.96
N SER A 67 22.80 -1.70 -16.60
CA SER A 67 23.96 -1.02 -16.00
C SER A 67 24.01 0.45 -16.42
N ARG A 68 24.53 1.32 -15.54
CA ARG A 68 24.70 2.76 -15.82
C ARG A 68 25.52 3.05 -17.08
N LYS A 69 26.44 2.16 -17.45
CA LYS A 69 27.28 2.32 -18.66
C LYS A 69 26.49 2.07 -19.94
N GLU A 70 25.48 1.21 -19.89
CA GLU A 70 24.70 0.79 -21.04
C GLU A 70 23.23 0.60 -20.60
N PRO A 71 22.51 1.69 -20.33
CA PRO A 71 21.23 1.64 -19.64
C PRO A 71 20.07 1.39 -20.61
N THR A 72 20.09 0.24 -21.31
CA THR A 72 19.14 -0.09 -22.39
C THR A 72 17.69 -0.23 -21.92
N PHE A 73 17.45 -0.40 -20.62
CA PHE A 73 16.12 -0.49 -20.01
C PHE A 73 15.78 0.71 -19.13
N ARG A 74 16.52 1.83 -19.25
CA ARG A 74 16.18 3.10 -18.57
C ARG A 74 14.75 3.52 -18.96
N GLU A 75 13.81 3.72 -18.03
CA GLU A 75 13.86 3.43 -16.59
C GLU A 75 13.13 2.12 -16.22
N TRP A 76 13.69 1.36 -15.28
CA TRP A 76 13.05 0.18 -14.71
C TRP A 76 12.35 0.50 -13.40
N HIS A 77 11.02 0.59 -13.41
CA HIS A 77 10.25 0.87 -12.20
C HIS A 77 10.09 -0.40 -11.34
N HIS A 78 10.60 -0.35 -10.11
CA HIS A 78 10.50 -1.44 -9.14
C HIS A 78 9.19 -1.40 -8.35
N TRP A 79 8.66 -0.20 -8.11
CA TRP A 79 7.45 -0.02 -7.32
C TRP A 79 6.68 1.22 -7.78
N LEU A 80 5.37 1.09 -7.95
CA LEU A 80 4.47 2.19 -8.30
C LEU A 80 3.15 2.02 -7.55
N VAL A 81 2.79 3.03 -6.76
CA VAL A 81 1.53 3.06 -6.00
C VAL A 81 0.90 4.43 -6.16
N GLY A 82 -0.33 4.49 -6.65
CA GLY A 82 -1.10 5.72 -6.81
C GLY A 82 -2.21 5.85 -5.76
N ASN A 83 -2.83 7.04 -5.72
CA ASN A 83 -3.95 7.36 -4.84
C ASN A 83 -3.67 7.13 -3.36
N ILE A 84 -2.44 7.37 -2.91
CA ILE A 84 -2.08 7.30 -1.50
C ILE A 84 -2.67 8.53 -0.81
N PRO A 85 -3.63 8.38 0.13
CA PRO A 85 -4.12 9.53 0.88
C PRO A 85 -3.00 10.09 1.77
N GLY A 86 -2.93 11.43 1.89
CA GLY A 86 -1.91 12.09 2.71
C GLY A 86 -1.96 11.71 4.21
N GLU A 87 -3.14 11.36 4.72
CA GLU A 87 -3.28 10.83 6.08
C GLU A 87 -3.39 9.30 6.05
N GLY A 88 -2.56 8.62 6.85
CA GLY A 88 -2.89 7.26 7.26
C GLY A 88 -4.25 7.33 7.96
N THR A 89 -5.25 6.62 7.44
CA THR A 89 -6.67 6.74 7.82
C THR A 89 -6.99 6.29 9.26
N GLY A 90 -5.98 6.31 10.13
CA GLY A 90 -5.96 5.79 11.48
C GLY A 90 -5.97 4.27 11.50
N LEU A 91 -6.13 3.73 12.71
CA LEU A 91 -6.34 2.30 12.90
C LEU A 91 -7.74 1.90 12.41
N HIS A 92 -7.79 1.01 11.43
CA HIS A 92 -9.00 0.33 11.00
C HIS A 92 -9.14 -0.99 11.75
N ARG A 93 -10.34 -1.27 12.27
CA ARG A 93 -10.69 -2.58 12.85
C ARG A 93 -11.17 -3.52 11.77
N TYR A 94 -10.51 -4.67 11.65
CA TYR A 94 -10.93 -5.77 10.80
C TYR A 94 -11.48 -6.88 11.69
N VAL A 95 -12.78 -7.16 11.56
CA VAL A 95 -13.51 -8.08 12.45
C VAL A 95 -13.92 -9.32 11.67
N PHE A 96 -13.57 -10.49 12.20
CA PHE A 96 -13.99 -11.80 11.73
C PHE A 96 -15.16 -12.30 12.58
N LEU A 97 -16.23 -12.74 11.91
CA LEU A 97 -17.42 -13.28 12.56
C LEU A 97 -17.81 -14.58 11.86
N VAL A 98 -18.08 -15.63 12.63
CA VAL A 98 -18.57 -16.91 12.11
C VAL A 98 -19.99 -17.13 12.64
N TYR A 99 -20.93 -17.43 11.73
CA TYR A 99 -22.32 -17.73 12.08
C TYR A 99 -22.64 -19.19 11.76
N LYS A 100 -23.42 -19.84 12.63
CA LYS A 100 -23.98 -21.17 12.34
C LYS A 100 -25.23 -21.01 11.47
N GLN A 101 -25.24 -21.62 10.29
CA GLN A 101 -26.43 -21.64 9.45
C GLN A 101 -27.44 -22.67 9.94
N ASN A 102 -28.73 -22.37 9.80
CA ASN A 102 -29.83 -23.31 10.07
C ASN A 102 -30.07 -24.31 8.92
N GLY A 103 -29.30 -24.21 7.83
CA GLY A 103 -29.40 -25.05 6.66
C GLY A 103 -28.60 -24.49 5.49
N LYS A 104 -28.76 -25.10 4.31
CA LYS A 104 -28.20 -24.54 3.06
C LYS A 104 -28.95 -23.25 2.71
N LEU A 105 -28.19 -22.19 2.43
CA LEU A 105 -28.71 -20.88 2.06
C LEU A 105 -28.47 -20.62 0.56
N ASN A 106 -29.37 -19.86 -0.04
CA ASN A 106 -29.19 -19.30 -1.37
C ASN A 106 -29.01 -17.78 -1.20
N PHE A 107 -27.81 -17.28 -1.50
CA PHE A 107 -27.50 -15.86 -1.44
C PHE A 107 -27.92 -15.18 -2.75
N ASP A 108 -28.58 -14.03 -2.66
CA ASP A 108 -28.99 -13.20 -3.81
C ASP A 108 -28.02 -12.04 -4.08
N GLU A 109 -27.04 -11.81 -3.19
CA GLU A 109 -26.01 -10.79 -3.37
C GLU A 109 -25.08 -11.13 -4.55
N PRO A 110 -24.62 -10.13 -5.32
CA PRO A 110 -23.70 -10.37 -6.42
C PRO A 110 -22.34 -10.87 -5.92
N ARG A 111 -21.73 -11.78 -6.68
CA ARG A 111 -20.36 -12.23 -6.42
C ARG A 111 -19.37 -11.11 -6.76
N LEU A 112 -18.70 -10.57 -5.75
CA LEU A 112 -17.72 -9.49 -5.90
C LEU A 112 -16.32 -10.05 -6.22
N THR A 113 -15.61 -9.42 -7.15
CA THR A 113 -14.21 -9.77 -7.48
C THR A 113 -13.24 -9.00 -6.58
N ASN A 114 -12.01 -9.48 -6.42
CA ASN A 114 -10.95 -8.75 -5.71
C ASN A 114 -10.29 -7.64 -6.55
N ARG A 115 -10.80 -7.36 -7.76
CA ARG A 115 -10.26 -6.36 -8.70
C ARG A 115 -11.08 -5.07 -8.78
N SER A 116 -12.20 -4.99 -8.06
CA SER A 116 -13.01 -3.76 -7.95
C SER A 116 -13.46 -3.53 -6.50
N GLY A 117 -13.52 -2.26 -6.11
CA GLY A 117 -14.08 -1.79 -4.86
C GLY A 117 -15.60 -1.60 -4.89
N ASP A 118 -16.23 -1.71 -6.06
CA ASP A 118 -17.67 -1.47 -6.22
C ASP A 118 -18.50 -2.42 -5.35
N ASN A 119 -19.58 -1.89 -4.76
CA ASN A 119 -20.50 -2.61 -3.88
C ASN A 119 -19.86 -3.22 -2.61
N ARG A 120 -18.60 -2.88 -2.27
CA ARG A 120 -17.95 -3.31 -1.01
C ARG A 120 -18.37 -2.45 0.19
N GLY A 121 -18.61 -1.16 -0.05
CA GLY A 121 -18.93 -0.19 1.00
C GLY A 121 -20.38 -0.29 1.50
N LYS A 122 -20.64 0.30 2.67
CA LYS A 122 -21.98 0.35 3.32
C LYS A 122 -22.62 -1.01 3.62
N PHE A 123 -21.85 -2.11 3.56
CA PHE A 123 -22.30 -3.41 4.05
C PHE A 123 -22.62 -3.37 5.54
N CYS A 124 -23.68 -4.06 5.95
CA CYS A 124 -24.11 -4.13 7.35
C CYS A 124 -24.29 -5.60 7.75
N ILE A 125 -23.33 -6.15 8.49
CA ILE A 125 -23.36 -7.57 8.91
C ILE A 125 -24.61 -7.93 9.71
N ARG A 126 -25.15 -7.00 10.51
CA ARG A 126 -26.40 -7.21 11.26
C ARG A 126 -27.60 -7.44 10.35
N LYS A 127 -27.79 -6.58 9.35
CA LYS A 127 -28.87 -6.73 8.36
C LYS A 127 -28.71 -8.00 7.53
N PHE A 128 -27.48 -8.36 7.18
CA PHE A 128 -27.19 -9.61 6.48
C PHE A 128 -27.54 -10.84 7.33
N ALA A 129 -27.14 -10.86 8.60
CA ALA A 129 -27.46 -11.94 9.53
C ALA A 129 -28.97 -12.07 9.79
N GLU A 130 -29.69 -10.94 9.89
CA GLU A 130 -31.16 -10.91 9.99
C GLU A 130 -31.82 -11.49 8.74
N LYS A 131 -31.42 -11.03 7.55
CA LYS A 131 -31.95 -11.49 6.25
C LYS A 131 -31.89 -13.00 6.10
N TYR A 132 -30.77 -13.61 6.49
CA TYR A 132 -30.55 -15.05 6.38
C TYR A 132 -30.83 -15.83 7.66
N LYS A 133 -31.45 -15.21 8.66
CA LYS A 133 -31.81 -15.82 9.96
C LYS A 133 -30.62 -16.56 10.61
N LEU A 134 -29.46 -15.94 10.58
CA LEU A 134 -28.21 -16.51 11.10
C LEU A 134 -28.10 -16.46 12.63
N GLY A 135 -28.91 -15.64 13.30
CA GLY A 135 -28.85 -15.46 14.74
C GLY A 135 -27.58 -14.71 15.19
N GLN A 136 -27.01 -15.12 16.33
CA GLN A 136 -25.77 -14.55 16.87
C GLN A 136 -24.54 -15.27 16.31
N PRO A 137 -23.38 -14.59 16.20
CA PRO A 137 -22.14 -15.26 15.82
C PRO A 137 -21.75 -16.29 16.88
N ILE A 138 -21.14 -17.40 16.43
CA ILE A 138 -20.65 -18.48 17.30
C ILE A 138 -19.15 -18.39 17.58
N ALA A 139 -18.42 -17.56 16.83
CA ALA A 139 -17.01 -17.26 17.05
C ALA A 139 -16.66 -15.87 16.47
N GLU A 140 -15.69 -15.20 17.09
CA GLU A 140 -15.19 -13.90 16.68
C GLU A 140 -13.67 -13.78 16.84
N ASN A 141 -13.05 -12.90 16.05
CA ASN A 141 -11.70 -12.41 16.25
C ASN A 141 -11.57 -11.02 15.59
N PHE A 142 -10.57 -10.22 15.94
CA PHE A 142 -10.33 -8.94 15.27
C PHE A 142 -8.86 -8.52 15.33
N TYR A 143 -8.45 -7.66 14.41
CA TYR A 143 -7.18 -6.93 14.51
C TYR A 143 -7.39 -5.45 14.12
N GLN A 144 -6.39 -4.64 14.45
CA GLN A 144 -6.31 -3.25 14.02
C GLN A 144 -5.14 -3.11 13.04
N ALA A 145 -5.36 -2.39 11.94
CA ALA A 145 -4.30 -2.04 11.01
C ALA A 145 -4.51 -0.62 10.50
N GLU A 146 -3.43 0.14 10.44
CA GLU A 146 -3.38 1.45 9.82
C GLU A 146 -2.54 1.36 8.55
N PHE A 147 -2.89 2.16 7.55
CA PHE A 147 -2.04 2.34 6.39
C PHE A 147 -0.85 3.20 6.84
N ARG A 148 0.36 2.65 6.73
CA ARG A 148 1.62 3.33 7.05
C ARG A 148 2.47 3.44 5.81
#